data_AF-E5CFL6-F1
#
_entry.id   AF-E5CFL6-F1
#
_cell.length_a   1.000
_cell.length_b   1.000
_cell.length_c   1.000
_cell.angle_alpha   90.00
_cell.angle_beta   90.00
_cell.angle_gamma   90.00
#
_symmetry.space_group_name_H-M   'P 1'
#
loop_
_entity.id
_entity.type
_entity.pdbx_description
1 polymer ?
#
loop_
_entity_poly.entity_id
_entity_poly.type
_entity_poly.pdbx_seq_one_letter_code
_entity_poly.pdbx_strand_id
1 'polypeptide(L)'
;MFYAERVHSRRSYLQKIFKISIMTKFRNIRRATAVKRFDRLSKAAFYANECIQAMMCQLGTKEMLTEWVETVHAFQDELSRIKALYYSQVESEDLLCETVERIPQIRNNMMPNIFQMSEKLYQVGYYQTEGFRLGHATPNSKADIINNVYELQKYAAGCLKSISHISYPTIWKGLGEIVGRLNESFCDVCTKTAQIGRSFATDNSLKTQLQ
;
A
#
# COMPACT_ATOMS: atom_id res chain seq x y z
N MET A 1 -19.31 20.39 33.45
CA MET A 1 -20.20 20.54 32.28
C MET A 1 -19.62 21.46 31.19
N PHE A 2 -18.28 21.59 31.04
CA PHE A 2 -17.65 22.59 30.15
C PHE A 2 -16.79 22.01 28.99
N TYR A 3 -16.71 20.67 28.87
CA TYR A 3 -15.90 20.02 27.84
C TYR A 3 -16.65 19.79 26.52
N ALA A 4 -17.98 19.64 26.54
CA ALA A 4 -18.78 19.36 25.36
C ALA A 4 -18.92 20.57 24.42
N GLU A 5 -19.03 21.78 24.96
CA GLU A 5 -19.25 23.01 24.18
C GLU A 5 -18.01 23.46 23.39
N ARG A 6 -16.79 23.26 23.93
CA ARG A 6 -15.55 23.62 23.21
C ARG A 6 -15.29 22.73 21.98
N VAL A 7 -15.69 21.45 22.05
CA VAL A 7 -15.53 20.52 20.93
C VAL A 7 -16.54 20.86 19.82
N HIS A 8 -17.79 21.19 20.17
CA HIS A 8 -18.80 21.64 19.21
C HIS A 8 -18.42 22.95 18.51
N SER A 9 -17.88 23.92 19.27
CA SER A 9 -17.44 25.21 18.73
C SER A 9 -16.28 25.08 17.73
N ARG A 10 -15.26 24.27 18.04
CA ARG A 10 -14.15 24.00 17.11
C ARG A 10 -14.59 23.21 15.86
N ARG A 11 -15.53 22.28 16.01
CA ARG A 11 -16.11 21.48 14.91
C ARG A 11 -16.88 22.37 13.93
N SER A 12 -17.67 23.31 14.45
CA SER A 12 -18.39 24.33 13.66
C SER A 12 -17.46 25.30 12.94
N TYR A 13 -16.36 25.71 13.58
CA TYR A 13 -15.37 26.62 12.98
C TYR A 13 -14.57 25.96 11.85
N LEU A 14 -14.12 24.72 12.04
CA LEU A 14 -13.42 23.96 10.98
C LEU A 14 -14.35 23.64 9.81
N GLN A 15 -15.62 23.30 10.07
CA GLN A 15 -16.64 23.13 9.03
C GLN A 15 -16.93 24.42 8.27
N LYS A 16 -16.93 25.58 8.93
CA LYS A 16 -17.09 26.89 8.28
C LYS A 16 -15.87 27.30 7.46
N ILE A 17 -14.65 27.08 7.95
CA ILE A 17 -13.42 27.36 7.19
C ILE A 17 -13.34 26.46 5.95
N PHE A 18 -13.71 25.17 6.06
CA PHE A 18 -13.81 24.28 4.90
C PHE A 18 -14.93 24.66 3.92
N LYS A 19 -16.08 25.15 4.42
CA LYS A 19 -17.20 25.62 3.57
C LYS A 19 -16.90 26.91 2.81
N ILE A 20 -16.05 27.79 3.33
CA ILE A 20 -15.85 29.14 2.77
C ILE A 20 -14.80 29.17 1.64
N SER A 21 -13.92 28.17 1.53
CA SER A 21 -12.83 28.22 0.53
C SER A 21 -13.01 27.36 -0.72
N ILE A 22 -14.05 26.53 -0.83
CA ILE A 22 -14.22 25.71 -2.04
C ILE A 22 -15.70 25.69 -2.45
N MET A 23 -16.02 26.39 -3.54
CA MET A 23 -17.27 26.23 -4.29
C MET A 23 -17.31 24.87 -5.02
N THR A 24 -16.95 23.77 -4.36
CA THR A 24 -17.09 22.42 -4.89
C THR A 24 -18.51 21.94 -4.61
N LYS A 25 -19.22 21.56 -5.68
CA LYS A 25 -20.48 20.81 -5.55
C LYS A 25 -20.19 19.53 -4.77
N PHE A 26 -20.58 19.47 -3.50
CA PHE A 26 -20.55 18.25 -2.70
C PHE A 26 -21.24 17.13 -3.47
N ARG A 27 -20.59 15.98 -3.59
CA ARG A 27 -21.15 14.80 -4.26
C ARG A 27 -21.53 13.78 -3.21
N ASN A 28 -22.73 13.24 -3.34
CA ASN A 28 -23.17 12.14 -2.49
C ASN A 28 -22.67 10.81 -3.04
N ILE A 29 -22.06 10.00 -2.18
CA ILE A 29 -21.71 8.61 -2.48
C ILE A 29 -22.25 7.70 -1.38
N ARG A 30 -22.71 6.49 -1.72
CA ARG A 30 -23.05 5.51 -0.69
C ARG A 30 -21.81 5.20 0.16
N ARG A 31 -21.95 5.19 1.49
CA ARG A 31 -20.86 4.85 2.43
C ARG A 31 -20.19 3.54 2.05
N ALA A 32 -20.96 2.49 1.76
CA ALA A 32 -20.42 1.20 1.33
C ALA A 32 -19.51 1.30 0.09
N THR A 33 -19.85 2.18 -0.87
CA THR A 33 -19.02 2.41 -2.06
C THR A 33 -17.74 3.18 -1.71
N ALA A 34 -17.83 4.19 -0.82
CA ALA A 34 -16.65 4.89 -0.33
C ALA A 34 -15.69 3.95 0.42
N VAL A 35 -16.23 3.14 1.34
CA VAL A 35 -15.49 2.10 2.07
C VAL A 35 -14.76 1.19 1.10
N LYS A 36 -15.46 0.64 0.11
CA LYS A 36 -14.85 -0.24 -0.90
C LYS A 36 -13.72 0.43 -1.70
N ARG A 37 -13.84 1.73 -2.01
CA ARG A 37 -12.80 2.45 -2.75
C ARG A 37 -11.56 2.69 -1.90
N PHE A 38 -11.74 3.15 -0.66
CA PHE A 38 -10.64 3.31 0.29
C PHE A 38 -9.97 1.96 0.58
N ASP A 39 -10.76 0.92 0.86
CA ASP A 39 -10.27 -0.44 1.11
C ASP A 39 -9.39 -0.95 -0.04
N ARG A 40 -9.79 -0.72 -1.30
CA ARG A 40 -8.97 -1.10 -2.45
C ARG A 40 -7.65 -0.35 -2.52
N LEU A 41 -7.64 0.96 -2.29
CA LEU A 41 -6.40 1.74 -2.26
C LEU A 41 -5.48 1.28 -1.12
N SER A 42 -6.06 1.06 0.07
CA SER A 42 -5.33 0.54 1.24
C SER A 42 -4.75 -0.85 0.98
N LYS A 43 -5.52 -1.77 0.38
CA LYS A 43 -5.05 -3.12 0.03
C LYS A 43 -3.94 -3.11 -1.00
N ALA A 44 -4.03 -2.28 -2.04
CA ALA A 44 -2.97 -2.17 -3.03
C ALA A 44 -1.65 -1.70 -2.38
N ALA A 45 -1.70 -0.67 -1.53
CA ALA A 45 -0.51 -0.19 -0.83
C ALA A 45 0.02 -1.22 0.19
N PHE A 46 -0.88 -1.86 0.94
CA PHE A 46 -0.54 -2.93 1.88
C PHE A 46 0.18 -4.07 1.17
N TYR A 47 -0.42 -4.71 0.17
CA TYR A 47 0.20 -5.85 -0.51
C TYR A 47 1.47 -5.48 -1.27
N ALA A 48 1.60 -4.24 -1.75
CA ALA A 48 2.87 -3.75 -2.27
C ALA A 48 3.95 -3.80 -1.18
N ASN A 49 3.70 -3.20 -0.02
CA ASN A 49 4.62 -3.21 1.13
C ASN A 49 5.00 -4.63 1.56
N GLU A 50 4.02 -5.51 1.74
CA GLU A 50 4.26 -6.89 2.20
C GLU A 50 5.14 -7.67 1.23
N CYS A 51 4.90 -7.52 -0.09
CA CYS A 51 5.75 -8.15 -1.10
C CYS A 51 7.16 -7.58 -1.11
N ILE A 52 7.32 -6.25 -0.91
CA ILE A 52 8.64 -5.60 -0.82
C ILE A 52 9.41 -6.13 0.39
N GLN A 53 8.78 -6.17 1.55
CA GLN A 53 9.40 -6.69 2.77
C GLN A 53 9.74 -8.18 2.66
N ALA A 54 8.86 -8.99 2.06
CA ALA A 54 9.14 -10.40 1.79
C ALA A 54 10.35 -10.57 0.86
N MET A 55 10.51 -9.73 -0.17
CA MET A 55 11.72 -9.73 -1.01
C MET A 55 12.97 -9.41 -0.18
N MET A 56 12.91 -8.41 0.70
CA MET A 56 14.04 -8.07 1.59
C MET A 56 14.43 -9.24 2.49
N CYS A 57 13.45 -9.95 3.04
CA CYS A 57 13.67 -11.15 3.84
C CYS A 57 14.35 -12.27 3.04
N GLN A 58 13.91 -12.52 1.81
CA GLN A 58 14.49 -13.54 0.93
C GLN A 58 15.92 -13.19 0.49
N LEU A 59 16.21 -11.91 0.25
CA LEU A 59 17.54 -11.45 -0.19
C LEU A 59 18.52 -11.24 0.96
N GLY A 60 18.04 -11.17 2.21
CA GLY A 60 18.87 -10.86 3.37
C GLY A 60 19.37 -9.41 3.42
N THR A 61 18.83 -8.51 2.58
CA THR A 61 19.27 -7.12 2.48
C THR A 61 18.17 -6.15 2.88
N LYS A 62 18.39 -5.43 3.99
CA LYS A 62 17.42 -4.44 4.50
C LYS A 62 17.56 -3.07 3.88
N GLU A 63 18.75 -2.69 3.41
CA GLU A 63 19.02 -1.30 3.02
C GLU A 63 18.56 -0.97 1.60
N MET A 64 18.47 -1.96 0.71
CA MET A 64 18.26 -1.71 -0.72
C MET A 64 16.83 -1.33 -1.11
N LEU A 65 15.85 -1.61 -0.26
CA LEU A 65 14.43 -1.39 -0.51
C LEU A 65 13.76 -0.49 0.55
N THR A 66 14.54 0.11 1.46
CA THR A 66 14.03 0.97 2.54
C THR A 66 13.23 2.16 1.99
N GLU A 67 13.76 2.84 0.97
CA GLU A 67 13.09 3.99 0.35
C GLU A 67 11.69 3.65 -0.16
N TRP A 68 11.49 2.42 -0.67
CA TRP A 68 10.18 1.97 -1.11
C TRP A 68 9.23 1.71 0.04
N VAL A 69 9.71 1.04 1.08
CA VAL A 69 8.94 0.81 2.30
C VAL A 69 8.48 2.16 2.87
N GLU A 70 9.40 3.11 3.00
CA GLU A 70 9.11 4.47 3.48
C GLU A 70 8.11 5.21 2.58
N THR A 71 8.26 5.10 1.26
CA THR A 71 7.35 5.79 0.32
C THR A 71 5.96 5.15 0.32
N VAL A 72 5.86 3.82 0.45
CA VAL A 72 4.57 3.12 0.59
C VAL A 72 3.92 3.44 1.93
N HIS A 73 4.69 3.53 3.03
CA HIS A 73 4.20 3.98 4.33
C HIS A 73 3.67 5.42 4.25
N ALA A 74 4.41 6.33 3.62
CA ALA A 74 3.94 7.70 3.40
C ALA A 74 2.62 7.74 2.62
N PHE A 75 2.45 6.87 1.62
CA PHE A 75 1.19 6.72 0.90
C PHE A 75 0.05 6.24 1.83
N GLN A 76 0.30 5.22 2.66
CA GLN A 76 -0.68 4.68 3.59
C GLN A 76 -1.11 5.70 4.65
N ASP A 77 -0.17 6.48 5.16
CA ASP A 77 -0.40 7.55 6.14
C ASP A 77 -1.25 8.67 5.55
N GLU A 78 -0.89 9.16 4.36
CA GLU A 78 -1.64 10.21 3.68
C GLU A 78 -3.04 9.74 3.28
N LEU A 79 -3.16 8.48 2.83
CA LEU A 79 -4.46 7.88 2.54
C LEU A 79 -5.32 7.79 3.80
N SER A 80 -4.73 7.41 4.94
CA SER A 80 -5.43 7.33 6.23
C SER A 80 -5.85 8.70 6.74
N ARG A 81 -5.00 9.72 6.56
CA ARG A 81 -5.30 11.13 6.87
C ARG A 81 -6.49 11.62 6.05
N ILE A 82 -6.48 11.40 4.73
CA ILE A 82 -7.59 11.78 3.85
C ILE A 82 -8.84 10.98 4.22
N LYS A 83 -8.72 9.67 4.46
CA LYS A 83 -9.82 8.80 4.90
C LYS A 83 -10.52 9.36 6.15
N ALA A 84 -9.77 9.81 7.15
CA ALA A 84 -10.33 10.40 8.38
C ALA A 84 -11.19 11.65 8.14
N LEU A 85 -10.87 12.45 7.11
CA LEU A 85 -11.69 13.61 6.71
C LEU A 85 -13.09 13.20 6.21
N TYR A 86 -13.23 11.98 5.68
CA TYR A 86 -14.51 11.46 5.17
C TYR A 86 -15.34 10.71 6.23
N TYR A 87 -14.72 9.94 7.12
CA TYR A 87 -15.46 9.15 8.13
C TYR A 87 -15.90 9.97 9.36
N SER A 88 -15.27 11.11 9.62
CA SER A 88 -15.70 12.03 10.70
C SER A 88 -17.07 12.69 10.47
N GLN A 89 -17.70 12.41 9.32
CA GLN A 89 -18.95 13.03 8.85
C GLN A 89 -20.18 12.09 8.83
N VAL A 90 -20.11 10.84 9.32
CA VAL A 90 -21.19 9.86 9.11
C VAL A 90 -21.71 9.26 10.41
N GLU A 91 -22.96 9.58 10.78
CA GLU A 91 -23.63 9.13 12.02
C GLU A 91 -24.48 7.86 11.85
N SER A 92 -24.62 7.26 10.66
CA SER A 92 -25.29 5.95 10.52
C SER A 92 -24.82 5.09 9.32
N GLU A 93 -25.14 3.80 9.33
CA GLU A 93 -24.66 2.79 8.36
C GLU A 93 -25.32 2.89 6.98
N ASP A 94 -26.50 3.50 6.87
CA ASP A 94 -27.28 3.60 5.63
C ASP A 94 -27.14 4.93 4.88
N LEU A 95 -26.39 5.89 5.43
CA LEU A 95 -26.35 7.24 4.90
C LEU A 95 -25.31 7.44 3.79
N LEU A 96 -25.70 8.30 2.85
CA LEU A 96 -24.82 8.90 1.87
C LEU A 96 -23.70 9.65 2.60
N CYS A 97 -22.47 9.49 2.14
CA CYS A 97 -21.33 10.30 2.54
C CYS A 97 -21.26 11.49 1.59
N GLU A 98 -21.31 12.70 2.15
CA GLU A 98 -20.95 13.90 1.41
C GLU A 98 -19.45 13.88 1.14
N THR A 99 -19.09 13.96 -0.13
CA THR A 99 -17.70 14.00 -0.56
C THR A 99 -17.40 15.34 -1.17
N VAL A 100 -16.29 15.96 -0.72
CA VAL A 100 -15.77 17.18 -1.33
C VAL A 100 -15.39 16.89 -2.79
N GLU A 101 -14.88 15.68 -3.08
CA GLU A 101 -14.52 15.22 -4.41
C GLU A 101 -14.69 13.72 -4.61
N ARG A 102 -14.64 13.27 -5.87
CA ARG A 102 -14.71 11.84 -6.20
C ARG A 102 -13.53 11.10 -5.59
N ILE A 103 -13.82 10.16 -4.69
CA ILE A 103 -12.82 9.21 -4.20
C ILE A 103 -12.21 8.44 -5.39
N PRO A 104 -10.89 8.49 -5.57
CA PRO A 104 -10.21 7.78 -6.64
C PRO A 104 -10.46 6.28 -6.56
N GLN A 105 -10.37 5.60 -7.71
CA GLN A 105 -10.81 4.22 -7.82
C GLN A 105 -9.85 3.43 -8.70
N ILE A 106 -9.29 2.37 -8.11
CA ILE A 106 -8.64 1.29 -8.85
C ILE A 106 -9.73 0.54 -9.64
N ARG A 107 -9.58 0.49 -10.97
CA ARG A 107 -10.46 -0.28 -11.86
C ARG A 107 -10.40 -1.76 -11.50
N ASN A 108 -11.52 -2.47 -11.73
CA ASN A 108 -11.53 -3.93 -11.61
C ASN A 108 -10.43 -4.51 -12.52
N ASN A 109 -9.73 -5.54 -12.05
CA ASN A 109 -8.66 -6.27 -12.74
C ASN A 109 -7.31 -5.53 -12.89
N MET A 110 -7.14 -4.33 -12.34
CA MET A 110 -5.81 -3.68 -12.33
C MET A 110 -4.92 -4.13 -11.17
N MET A 111 -5.52 -4.58 -10.06
CA MET A 111 -4.78 -5.09 -8.92
C MET A 111 -4.55 -6.60 -9.08
N PRO A 112 -3.36 -7.12 -8.72
CA PRO A 112 -3.12 -8.56 -8.67
C PRO A 112 -4.12 -9.26 -7.73
N ASN A 113 -4.28 -10.57 -7.94
CA ASN A 113 -5.19 -11.36 -7.12
C ASN A 113 -4.64 -11.44 -5.68
N ILE A 114 -5.43 -10.93 -4.73
CA ILE A 114 -5.09 -10.94 -3.30
C ILE A 114 -4.81 -12.34 -2.77
N PHE A 115 -5.62 -13.32 -3.18
CA PHE A 115 -5.45 -14.70 -2.73
C PHE A 115 -4.10 -15.26 -3.15
N GLN A 116 -3.71 -15.04 -4.40
CA GLN A 116 -2.41 -15.49 -4.93
C GLN A 116 -1.23 -14.78 -4.25
N MET A 117 -1.37 -13.48 -3.95
CA MET A 117 -0.34 -12.74 -3.20
C MET A 117 -0.19 -13.28 -1.78
N SER A 118 -1.30 -13.46 -1.06
CA SER A 118 -1.28 -14.01 0.29
C SER A 118 -0.72 -15.43 0.33
N GLU A 119 -1.13 -16.31 -0.59
CA GLU A 119 -0.60 -17.67 -0.72
C GLU A 119 0.92 -17.63 -0.94
N LYS A 120 1.42 -16.75 -1.81
CA LYS A 120 2.85 -16.60 -2.02
C LYS A 120 3.58 -16.14 -0.77
N LEU A 121 3.02 -15.19 -0.03
CA LEU A 121 3.61 -14.67 1.22
C LEU A 121 3.68 -15.76 2.32
N TYR A 122 2.71 -16.68 2.39
CA TYR A 122 2.81 -17.87 3.23
C TYR A 122 3.87 -18.86 2.69
N GLN A 123 3.88 -19.11 1.38
CA GLN A 123 4.83 -20.04 0.75
C GLN A 123 6.29 -19.67 1.01
N VAL A 124 6.62 -18.37 0.98
CA VAL A 124 7.98 -17.87 1.24
C VAL A 124 8.29 -17.73 2.74
N GLY A 125 7.35 -18.11 3.62
CA GLY A 125 7.50 -18.05 5.07
C GLY A 125 7.47 -16.63 5.65
N TYR A 126 6.99 -15.64 4.89
CA TYR A 126 6.84 -14.26 5.39
C TYR A 126 5.65 -14.15 6.35
N TYR A 127 4.52 -14.79 6.02
CA TYR A 127 3.42 -14.98 6.95
C TYR A 127 3.56 -16.29 7.71
N GLN A 128 3.34 -16.21 9.02
CA GLN A 128 3.24 -17.38 9.89
C GLN A 128 1.78 -17.77 10.04
N THR A 129 1.47 -19.05 9.89
CA THR A 129 0.15 -19.59 10.21
C THR A 129 0.11 -19.93 11.70
N GLU A 130 -0.83 -19.37 12.46
CA GLU A 130 -1.02 -19.76 13.86
C GLU A 130 -1.32 -21.27 13.95
N GLY A 131 -0.64 -21.96 14.87
CA GLY A 131 -0.87 -23.39 15.15
C GLY A 131 -0.25 -24.38 14.16
N PHE A 132 0.37 -23.94 13.06
CA PHE A 132 1.07 -24.82 12.14
C PHE A 132 2.53 -24.35 11.99
N ARG A 133 3.46 -25.13 12.56
CA ARG A 133 4.83 -25.16 12.02
C ARG A 133 4.72 -25.84 10.65
N LEU A 134 4.28 -25.10 9.63
CA LEU A 134 4.62 -25.46 8.25
C LEU A 134 6.14 -25.66 8.31
N GLY A 135 6.57 -26.91 8.09
CA GLY A 135 7.92 -27.37 8.37
C GLY A 135 8.90 -26.30 7.93
N HIS A 136 9.87 -25.99 8.80
CA HIS A 136 10.95 -25.03 8.56
C HIS A 136 11.13 -24.82 7.08
N ALA A 137 10.91 -23.59 6.59
CA ALA A 137 11.12 -23.22 5.20
C ALA A 137 12.38 -23.97 4.75
N THR A 138 12.19 -25.02 3.94
CA THR A 138 13.31 -25.79 3.41
C THR A 138 14.27 -24.74 2.87
N PRO A 139 15.55 -24.73 3.28
CA PRO A 139 16.45 -23.67 2.89
C PRO A 139 16.34 -23.50 1.38
N ASN A 140 15.72 -22.40 0.97
CA ASN A 140 15.34 -22.20 -0.41
C ASN A 140 16.63 -22.30 -1.21
N SER A 141 16.63 -23.15 -2.25
CA SER A 141 17.79 -23.16 -3.13
C SER A 141 17.98 -21.75 -3.70
N LYS A 142 19.19 -21.38 -4.14
CA LYS A 142 19.41 -20.07 -4.76
C LYS A 142 18.42 -19.82 -5.91
N ALA A 143 18.04 -20.86 -6.66
CA ALA A 143 17.03 -20.79 -7.71
C ALA A 143 15.63 -20.48 -7.16
N ASP A 144 15.24 -21.09 -6.04
CA ASP A 144 13.96 -20.81 -5.39
C ASP A 144 13.89 -19.39 -4.85
N ILE A 145 14.97 -18.89 -4.24
CA ILE A 145 15.06 -17.49 -3.78
C ILE A 145 14.85 -16.53 -4.94
N ILE A 146 15.54 -16.75 -6.07
CA ILE A 146 15.42 -15.88 -7.26
C ILE A 146 13.98 -15.91 -7.81
N ASN A 147 13.39 -17.10 -7.96
CA ASN A 147 12.01 -17.25 -8.43
C ASN A 147 11.01 -16.57 -7.47
N ASN A 148 11.18 -16.75 -6.16
CA ASN A 148 10.34 -16.12 -5.14
C ASN A 148 10.43 -14.59 -5.22
N VAL A 149 11.63 -14.04 -5.33
CA VAL A 149 11.84 -12.58 -5.46
C VAL A 149 11.19 -12.05 -6.74
N TYR A 150 11.34 -12.74 -7.86
CA TYR A 150 10.73 -12.34 -9.14
C TYR A 150 9.20 -12.30 -9.07
N GLU A 151 8.57 -13.32 -8.47
CA GLU A 151 7.13 -13.37 -8.32
C GLU A 151 6.60 -12.29 -7.37
N LEU A 152 7.27 -12.08 -6.23
CA LEU A 152 6.93 -11.01 -5.28
C LEU A 152 7.09 -9.63 -5.92
N GLN A 153 8.14 -9.42 -6.71
CA GLN A 153 8.36 -8.20 -7.46
C GLN A 153 7.20 -7.93 -8.44
N LYS A 154 6.75 -8.95 -9.17
CA LYS A 154 5.61 -8.84 -10.09
C LYS A 154 4.33 -8.43 -9.36
N TYR A 155 4.09 -8.97 -8.16
CA TYR A 155 2.95 -8.60 -7.34
C TYR A 155 3.04 -7.16 -6.81
N ALA A 156 4.19 -6.77 -6.24
CA ALA A 156 4.43 -5.41 -5.79
C ALA A 156 4.24 -4.39 -6.93
N ALA A 157 4.84 -4.68 -8.09
CA ALA A 157 4.70 -3.90 -9.31
C ALA A 157 3.25 -3.73 -9.76
N GLY A 158 2.49 -4.82 -9.78
CA GLY A 158 1.07 -4.78 -10.16
C GLY A 158 0.25 -3.90 -9.21
N CYS A 159 0.50 -4.00 -7.91
CA CYS A 159 -0.13 -3.14 -6.91
C CYS A 159 0.21 -1.66 -7.10
N LEU A 160 1.49 -1.32 -7.24
CA LEU A 160 1.95 0.06 -7.44
C LEU A 160 1.41 0.65 -8.75
N LYS A 161 1.44 -0.13 -9.84
CA LYS A 161 0.85 0.24 -11.13
C LYS A 161 -0.65 0.50 -11.02
N SER A 162 -1.36 -0.29 -10.22
CA SER A 162 -2.81 -0.08 -10.02
C SER A 162 -3.12 1.27 -9.38
N ILE A 163 -2.23 1.75 -8.51
CA ILE A 163 -2.31 3.04 -7.82
C ILE A 163 -1.86 4.18 -8.74
N SER A 164 -0.85 3.97 -9.60
CA SER A 164 -0.30 5.02 -10.47
C SER A 164 -1.18 5.41 -11.65
N HIS A 165 -2.04 4.51 -12.13
CA HIS A 165 -2.99 4.79 -13.21
C HIS A 165 -4.18 5.68 -12.80
N ILE A 166 -4.18 6.20 -11.58
CA ILE A 166 -5.26 6.97 -10.99
C ILE A 166 -4.96 8.47 -11.10
N SER A 167 -5.98 9.28 -11.33
CA SER A 167 -5.88 10.74 -11.25
C SER A 167 -6.08 11.22 -9.81
N TYR A 168 -5.15 12.05 -9.33
CA TYR A 168 -5.11 12.60 -7.99
C TYR A 168 -5.22 14.14 -8.00
N PRO A 169 -6.39 14.70 -8.31
CA PRO A 169 -6.57 16.15 -8.30
C PRO A 169 -6.64 16.70 -6.87
N THR A 170 -6.35 18.01 -6.73
CA THR A 170 -6.80 18.85 -5.60
C THR A 170 -6.55 18.23 -4.21
N ILE A 171 -7.54 17.74 -3.46
CA ILE A 171 -7.33 17.18 -2.12
C ILE A 171 -6.51 15.88 -2.12
N TRP A 172 -6.44 15.22 -3.28
CA TRP A 172 -5.68 14.00 -3.50
C TRP A 172 -4.27 14.29 -4.00
N LYS A 173 -3.92 15.55 -4.31
CA LYS A 173 -2.64 15.93 -4.93
C LYS A 173 -1.43 15.43 -4.14
N GLY A 174 -1.47 15.48 -2.80
CA GLY A 174 -0.40 14.95 -1.95
C GLY A 174 -0.16 13.45 -2.16
N LEU A 175 -1.22 12.65 -2.31
CA LEU A 175 -1.09 11.24 -2.71
C LEU A 175 -0.50 11.11 -4.12
N GLY A 176 -0.91 11.97 -5.06
CA GLY A 176 -0.36 12.00 -6.42
C GLY A 176 1.15 12.25 -6.44
N GLU A 177 1.65 13.16 -5.61
CA GLU A 177 3.09 13.45 -5.47
C GLU A 177 3.86 12.25 -4.89
N ILE A 178 3.30 11.57 -3.89
CA ILE A 178 3.89 10.32 -3.35
C ILE A 178 3.93 9.23 -4.42
N VAL A 179 2.85 9.07 -5.18
CA VAL A 179 2.76 8.10 -6.28
C VAL A 179 3.75 8.41 -7.41
N GLY A 180 4.01 9.69 -7.68
CA GLY A 180 5.08 10.12 -8.59
C GLY A 180 6.44 9.55 -8.18
N ARG A 181 6.82 9.74 -6.90
CA ARG A 181 8.05 9.19 -6.34
C ARG A 181 8.10 7.65 -6.36
N LEU A 182 6.96 6.99 -6.11
CA LEU A 182 6.86 5.53 -6.24
C LEU A 182 7.15 5.06 -7.67
N ASN A 183 6.67 5.78 -8.69
CA ASN A 183 6.92 5.40 -10.09
C ASN A 183 8.36 5.64 -10.52
N GLU A 184 8.98 6.74 -10.10
CA GLU A 184 10.37 7.05 -10.42
C GLU A 184 11.30 6.00 -9.80
N SER A 185 11.10 5.69 -8.52
CA SER A 185 11.85 4.64 -7.83
C SER A 185 11.51 3.22 -8.34
N PHE A 186 10.36 3.01 -9.00
CA PHE A 186 9.92 1.75 -9.59
C PHE A 186 10.95 1.14 -10.56
N CYS A 187 11.43 1.96 -11.48
CA CYS A 187 12.38 1.57 -12.52
C CYS A 187 13.74 1.15 -11.94
N ASP A 188 14.19 1.85 -10.90
CA ASP A 188 15.49 1.62 -10.27
C ASP A 188 15.53 0.29 -9.51
N VAL A 189 14.47 -0.07 -8.79
CA VAL A 189 14.42 -1.36 -8.09
C VAL A 189 14.28 -2.51 -9.06
N CYS A 190 13.51 -2.38 -10.14
CA CYS A 190 13.45 -3.44 -11.14
C CYS A 190 14.84 -3.75 -11.73
N THR A 191 15.63 -2.69 -11.90
CA THR A 191 17.02 -2.81 -12.33
C THR A 191 17.90 -3.45 -11.25
N LYS A 192 17.79 -3.01 -9.99
CA LYS A 192 18.57 -3.54 -8.85
C LYS A 192 18.23 -5.00 -8.52
N THR A 193 16.95 -5.36 -8.45
CA THR A 193 16.52 -6.77 -8.24
C THR A 193 16.96 -7.68 -9.38
N ALA A 194 16.90 -7.21 -10.64
CA ALA A 194 17.45 -7.96 -11.77
C ALA A 194 18.99 -8.09 -11.72
N GLN A 195 19.71 -7.08 -11.24
CA GLN A 195 21.16 -7.15 -11.01
C GLN A 195 21.50 -8.16 -9.91
N ILE A 196 20.74 -8.17 -8.81
CA ILE A 196 20.91 -9.12 -7.71
C ILE A 196 20.62 -10.56 -8.16
N GLY A 197 19.52 -10.78 -8.89
CA GLY A 197 19.22 -12.10 -9.45
C GLY A 197 20.36 -12.61 -10.34
N ARG A 198 21.01 -11.71 -11.10
CA ARG A 198 22.21 -12.03 -11.88
C ARG A 198 23.44 -12.30 -11.02
N SER A 199 23.70 -11.50 -9.98
CA SER A 199 24.86 -11.71 -9.11
C SER A 199 24.74 -13.01 -8.31
N PHE A 200 23.55 -13.35 -7.81
CA PHE A 200 23.27 -14.63 -7.14
C PHE A 200 23.43 -15.84 -8.07
N ALA A 201 23.12 -15.70 -9.36
CA ALA A 201 23.32 -16.76 -10.36
C ALA A 201 24.80 -16.97 -10.72
N THR A 202 25.64 -15.93 -10.60
CA THR A 202 27.08 -16.01 -10.89
C THR A 202 27.95 -16.34 -9.69
N ASP A 203 27.44 -16.18 -8.46
CA ASP A 203 28.22 -16.34 -7.24
C ASP A 203 28.27 -17.81 -6.78
N ASN A 204 29.35 -18.52 -7.12
CA ASN A 204 29.67 -19.85 -6.61
C ASN A 204 30.24 -19.85 -5.17
N SER A 205 30.33 -18.69 -4.49
CA SER A 205 31.05 -18.54 -3.23
C SER A 205 30.15 -18.26 -2.02
N LEU A 206 29.28 -19.21 -1.67
CA LEU A 206 28.68 -19.25 -0.32
C LEU A 206 28.82 -20.66 0.27
N LYS A 207 30.09 -21.09 0.43
CA LYS A 207 30.45 -22.27 1.21
C LYS A 207 30.91 -21.93 2.63
N THR A 208 30.87 -20.68 3.06
CA THR A 208 31.49 -20.30 4.33
C THR A 208 30.68 -19.20 5.01
N GLN A 209 29.58 -19.56 5.68
CA GLN A 209 29.02 -18.80 6.82
C GLN A 209 27.85 -19.50 7.54
N LEU A 210 27.81 -20.83 7.55
CA LEU A 210 27.02 -21.61 8.50
C LEU A 210 27.86 -22.82 8.96
N GLN A 211 28.85 -22.53 9.79
CA GLN A 211 29.40 -23.46 10.79
C GLN A 211 29.15 -22.83 12.16
#